data_AF-A0A959PS36-F1
#
_entry.id   AF-A0A959PS36-F1
#
_cell.length_a   1.000
_cell.length_b   1.000
_cell.length_c   1.000
_cell.angle_alpha   90.00
_cell.angle_beta   90.00
_cell.angle_gamma   90.00
#
_symmetry.space_group_name_H-M   'P 1'
#
loop_
_entity.id
_entity.type
_entity.pdbx_description
1 polymer ?
#
loop_
_entity_poly.entity_id
_entity_poly.type
_entity_poly.pdbx_seq_one_letter_code
_entity_poly.pdbx_strand_id
1 'polypeptide(L)'
;MNVYRDINNIPAFQNAVITIGSFDGVHRGHQKILDRVINLANEYSGDSVVITFHPHPRHITDTQSQPVQLLNTLDEKLFLLEKIGIKNVVVVPFTFEFSRMVPREYVENFLIQKFNPKFIVVGYDHRFGLNRGGDFTLLSEYAALGHFKIVEIPKYEIDDIAISSTKVRNAIIHGNIEEANAQLVHPYVLCGRVIHGDKLGSKLGYPTANLQVSDKDKLIPREGVYAVRTDIDGALFEGMMYIGKRPTVSQQDFMNIEVNLFDFNDNIYNKNIRIEILNFIRGDIKFDSLEDLKIQLAKDEEEAVKSLEKIKTKYEDTPIVTIAVLNYNGKDLLESYLPMLSYSSSKYAVDFLLIDNNSEDNSIQYVSKWHPEFKIIELSKNYGFAEGYNKGLMNVKS
;
A
#
# COMPACT_ATOMS: atom_id res chain seq x y z
N MET A 1 14.75 1.00 -1.79
CA MET A 1 14.52 -0.10 -0.82
C MET A 1 15.44 -1.28 -1.17
N ASN A 2 15.93 -2.05 -0.19
CA ASN A 2 16.70 -3.28 -0.43
C ASN A 2 15.79 -4.52 -0.45
N VAL A 3 16.02 -5.45 -1.37
CA VAL A 3 15.24 -6.70 -1.48
C VAL A 3 16.16 -7.91 -1.43
N TYR A 4 15.95 -8.78 -0.44
CA TYR A 4 16.72 -10.01 -0.26
C TYR A 4 15.84 -11.22 -0.58
N ARG A 5 16.34 -12.11 -1.44
CA ARG A 5 15.64 -13.33 -1.87
C ARG A 5 16.33 -14.62 -1.43
N ASP A 6 17.55 -14.51 -0.90
CA ASP A 6 18.30 -15.62 -0.31
C ASP A 6 18.37 -15.44 1.20
N ILE A 7 17.59 -16.24 1.93
CA ILE A 7 17.52 -16.20 3.41
C ILE A 7 18.80 -16.71 4.10
N ASN A 8 19.73 -17.29 3.35
CA ASN A 8 21.03 -17.70 3.86
C ASN A 8 22.09 -16.62 3.69
N ASN A 9 21.79 -15.56 2.93
CA ASN A 9 22.71 -14.46 2.64
C ASN A 9 22.01 -13.11 2.80
N ILE A 10 21.49 -12.86 3.99
CA ILE A 10 20.96 -11.55 4.39
C ILE A 10 21.99 -10.83 5.27
N PRO A 11 22.08 -9.48 5.19
CA PRO A 11 23.00 -8.73 6.02
C PRO A 11 22.55 -8.76 7.48
N ALA A 12 23.48 -8.44 8.38
CA ALA A 12 23.10 -8.09 9.75
C ALA A 12 22.34 -6.76 9.73
N PHE A 13 21.11 -6.78 10.22
CA PHE A 13 20.27 -5.58 10.35
C PHE A 13 20.58 -4.85 11.66
N GLN A 14 20.64 -3.53 11.62
CA GLN A 14 20.85 -2.71 12.80
C GLN A 14 19.52 -2.51 13.53
N ASN A 15 19.45 -2.85 14.82
CA ASN A 15 18.26 -2.63 15.66
C ASN A 15 16.96 -3.07 14.96
N ALA A 16 16.96 -4.25 14.31
CA ALA A 16 15.95 -4.61 13.33
C ALA A 16 14.54 -4.57 13.91
N VAL A 17 13.65 -3.84 13.24
CA VAL A 17 12.21 -3.83 13.54
C VAL A 17 11.54 -4.62 12.44
N ILE A 18 11.08 -5.82 12.79
CA ILE A 18 10.58 -6.77 11.81
C ILE A 18 9.07 -6.90 11.91
N THR A 19 8.42 -7.10 10.77
CA THR A 19 7.06 -7.63 10.68
C THR A 19 6.98 -8.75 9.65
N ILE A 20 6.01 -9.65 9.82
CA ILE A 20 5.90 -10.86 9.01
C ILE A 20 4.46 -11.03 8.50
N GLY A 21 4.32 -11.24 7.20
CA GLY A 21 3.00 -11.45 6.60
C GLY A 21 3.04 -11.64 5.09
N SER A 22 1.92 -12.13 4.54
CA SER A 22 1.74 -12.18 3.09
C SER A 22 1.53 -10.78 2.50
N PHE A 23 1.01 -9.83 3.27
CA PHE A 23 0.74 -8.45 2.87
C PHE A 23 0.02 -8.32 1.52
N ASP A 24 -0.89 -9.26 1.22
CA ASP A 24 -1.59 -9.27 -0.07
C ASP A 24 -2.58 -8.10 -0.17
N GLY A 25 -2.38 -7.25 -1.17
CA GLY A 25 -3.11 -6.00 -1.35
C GLY A 25 -2.51 -4.80 -0.62
N VAL A 26 -1.57 -4.98 0.32
CA VAL A 26 -1.00 -3.89 1.14
C VAL A 26 -2.06 -2.88 1.64
N HIS A 27 -3.25 -3.39 1.95
CA HIS A 27 -4.44 -2.60 2.25
C HIS A 27 -4.31 -1.82 3.56
N ARG A 28 -5.31 -0.99 3.89
CA ARG A 28 -5.26 -0.08 5.05
C ARG A 28 -4.91 -0.75 6.38
N GLY A 29 -5.38 -1.97 6.65
CA GLY A 29 -4.95 -2.75 7.81
C GLY A 29 -3.45 -3.10 7.84
N HIS A 30 -2.85 -3.42 6.69
CA HIS A 30 -1.41 -3.65 6.58
C HIS A 30 -0.61 -2.37 6.79
N GLN A 31 -1.10 -1.23 6.29
CA GLN A 31 -0.45 0.07 6.46
C GLN A 31 -0.18 0.34 7.94
N LYS A 32 -1.17 0.15 8.81
CA LYS A 32 -1.01 0.32 10.28
C LYS A 32 0.17 -0.45 10.86
N ILE A 33 0.35 -1.70 10.44
CA ILE A 33 1.46 -2.55 10.88
C ILE A 33 2.79 -2.01 10.33
N LEU A 34 2.85 -1.77 9.01
CA LEU A 34 4.04 -1.31 8.30
C LEU A 34 4.53 0.04 8.84
N ASP A 35 3.60 0.90 9.18
CA ASP A 35 3.92 2.23 9.68
C ASP A 35 4.40 2.19 11.14
N ARG A 36 3.85 1.29 11.96
CA ARG A 36 4.41 1.04 13.29
C ARG A 36 5.84 0.52 13.19
N VAL A 37 6.14 -0.33 12.20
CA VAL A 37 7.50 -0.81 11.93
C VAL A 37 8.43 0.34 11.55
N ILE A 38 8.00 1.24 10.65
CA ILE A 38 8.80 2.39 10.23
C ILE A 38 9.06 3.33 11.41
N ASN A 39 8.04 3.65 12.19
CA ASN A 39 8.15 4.56 13.32
C ASN A 39 9.10 4.02 14.39
N LEU A 40 8.99 2.74 14.76
CA LEU A 40 9.91 2.11 15.70
C LEU A 40 11.33 2.02 15.13
N ALA A 41 11.48 1.73 13.83
CA ALA A 41 12.80 1.71 13.20
C ALA A 41 13.46 3.09 13.28
N ASN A 42 12.70 4.17 13.05
CA ASN A 42 13.21 5.54 13.16
C ASN A 42 13.53 5.91 14.62
N GLU A 43 12.63 5.65 15.57
CA GLU A 43 12.80 5.91 17.00
C GLU A 43 14.09 5.26 17.55
N TYR A 44 14.37 4.02 17.13
CA TYR A 44 15.52 3.25 17.61
C TYR A 44 16.72 3.26 16.68
N SER A 45 16.75 4.17 15.68
CA SER A 45 17.85 4.25 14.70
C SER A 45 18.21 2.88 14.13
N GLY A 46 17.21 2.21 13.58
CA GLY A 46 17.28 0.84 13.09
C GLY A 46 16.72 0.65 11.69
N ASP A 47 16.71 -0.61 11.28
CA ASP A 47 16.22 -1.07 10.00
C ASP A 47 14.76 -1.52 10.08
N SER A 48 13.91 -0.94 9.23
CA SER A 48 12.57 -1.48 8.96
C SER A 48 12.69 -2.69 8.03
N VAL A 49 12.22 -3.85 8.49
CA VAL A 49 12.32 -5.11 7.75
C VAL A 49 10.94 -5.75 7.60
N VAL A 50 10.49 -5.93 6.36
CA VAL A 50 9.29 -6.71 6.07
C VAL A 50 9.70 -8.09 5.60
N ILE A 51 9.23 -9.11 6.31
CA ILE A 51 9.38 -10.51 5.90
C ILE A 51 8.08 -10.91 5.19
N THR A 52 8.19 -11.25 3.91
CA THR A 52 7.06 -11.73 3.10
C THR A 52 7.43 -13.03 2.39
N PHE A 53 6.44 -13.62 1.70
CA PHE A 53 6.52 -14.99 1.21
C PHE A 53 6.27 -15.04 -0.29
N HIS A 54 7.07 -15.84 -1.00
CA HIS A 54 6.84 -16.19 -2.39
C HIS A 54 7.23 -17.66 -2.65
N PRO A 55 6.37 -18.51 -3.24
CA PRO A 55 4.98 -18.24 -3.63
C PRO A 55 4.10 -17.91 -2.40
N HIS A 56 2.86 -17.46 -2.65
CA HIS A 56 1.95 -17.14 -1.55
C HIS A 56 1.68 -18.39 -0.67
N PRO A 57 1.67 -18.29 0.68
CA PRO A 57 1.57 -19.45 1.56
C PRO A 57 0.40 -20.40 1.25
N ARG A 58 -0.75 -19.83 0.86
CA ARG A 58 -1.94 -20.62 0.48
C ARG A 58 -1.73 -21.54 -0.72
N HIS A 59 -0.78 -21.27 -1.62
CA HIS A 59 -0.50 -22.19 -2.74
C HIS A 59 0.17 -23.49 -2.29
N ILE A 60 0.80 -23.48 -1.11
CA ILE A 60 1.53 -24.63 -0.58
C ILE A 60 0.71 -25.35 0.49
N THR A 61 0.00 -24.61 1.35
CA THR A 61 -0.75 -25.20 2.46
C THR A 61 -2.16 -25.66 2.11
N ASP A 62 -2.73 -25.16 1.01
CA ASP A 62 -4.15 -25.34 0.67
C ASP A 62 -4.27 -25.92 -0.74
N THR A 63 -3.87 -27.19 -0.90
CA THR A 63 -3.85 -27.89 -2.19
C THR A 63 -5.22 -28.41 -2.64
N GLN A 64 -6.27 -28.25 -1.83
CA GLN A 64 -7.62 -28.75 -2.12
C GLN A 64 -8.64 -27.66 -2.47
N SER A 65 -8.32 -26.37 -2.30
CA SER A 65 -9.16 -25.27 -2.73
C SER A 65 -8.69 -24.65 -4.04
N GLN A 66 -9.57 -23.89 -4.71
CA GLN A 66 -9.17 -23.13 -5.89
C GLN A 66 -8.03 -22.17 -5.52
N PRO A 67 -7.01 -22.00 -6.39
CA PRO A 67 -5.91 -21.09 -6.14
C PRO A 67 -6.45 -19.68 -5.92
N VAL A 68 -5.90 -19.01 -4.92
CA VAL A 68 -6.37 -17.70 -4.47
C VAL A 68 -5.86 -16.67 -5.44
N GLN A 69 -6.77 -15.91 -6.04
CA GLN A 69 -6.34 -14.79 -6.86
C GLN A 69 -5.71 -13.71 -5.95
N LEU A 70 -4.47 -13.35 -6.24
CA LEU A 70 -3.65 -12.40 -5.50
C LEU A 70 -4.03 -10.97 -5.87
N LEU A 71 -4.14 -10.11 -4.87
CA LEU A 71 -4.36 -8.67 -5.08
C LEU A 71 -3.10 -8.01 -5.63
N ASN A 72 -1.92 -8.52 -5.31
CA ASN A 72 -0.67 -8.05 -5.91
C ASN A 72 0.25 -9.19 -6.34
N THR A 73 0.93 -8.98 -7.46
CA THR A 73 2.15 -9.74 -7.76
C THR A 73 3.24 -9.39 -6.75
N LEU A 74 4.32 -10.16 -6.72
CA LEU A 74 5.46 -9.82 -5.86
C LEU A 74 6.04 -8.44 -6.21
N ASP A 75 6.21 -8.13 -7.49
CA ASP A 75 6.81 -6.87 -7.93
C ASP A 75 5.92 -5.67 -7.61
N GLU A 76 4.60 -5.81 -7.76
CA GLU A 76 3.62 -4.79 -7.33
C GLU A 76 3.68 -4.56 -5.82
N LYS A 77 3.75 -5.64 -5.02
CA LYS A 77 3.88 -5.53 -3.56
C LYS A 77 5.17 -4.82 -3.18
N LEU A 78 6.30 -5.16 -3.79
CA LEU A 78 7.59 -4.51 -3.54
C LEU A 78 7.52 -3.01 -3.84
N PHE A 79 6.90 -2.63 -4.96
CA PHE A 79 6.67 -1.23 -5.29
C PHE A 79 5.84 -0.49 -4.23
N LEU A 80 4.75 -1.11 -3.75
CA LEU A 80 3.91 -0.53 -2.70
C LEU A 80 4.66 -0.38 -1.38
N LEU A 81 5.45 -1.38 -0.97
CA LEU A 81 6.26 -1.32 0.25
C LEU A 81 7.35 -0.25 0.16
N GLU A 82 7.96 -0.07 -1.01
CA GLU A 82 8.94 1.00 -1.25
C GLU A 82 8.29 2.39 -1.13
N LYS A 83 7.11 2.58 -1.74
CA LYS A 83 6.33 3.82 -1.64
C LYS A 83 5.98 4.21 -0.21
N ILE A 84 5.74 3.22 0.67
CA ILE A 84 5.43 3.44 2.09
C ILE A 84 6.68 3.83 2.89
N GLY A 85 7.88 3.52 2.39
CA GLY A 85 9.15 3.87 3.06
C GLY A 85 9.80 2.71 3.82
N ILE A 86 9.43 1.45 3.52
CA ILE A 86 10.16 0.29 4.04
C ILE A 86 11.58 0.26 3.46
N LYS A 87 12.58 0.08 4.33
CA LYS A 87 14.00 0.04 3.92
C LYS A 87 14.41 -1.32 3.39
N ASN A 88 13.97 -2.40 4.03
CA ASN A 88 14.40 -3.76 3.70
C ASN A 88 13.20 -4.71 3.58
N VAL A 89 13.19 -5.53 2.52
CA VAL A 89 12.22 -6.62 2.34
C VAL A 89 12.98 -7.92 2.19
N VAL A 90 12.62 -8.93 3.00
CA VAL A 90 13.11 -10.30 2.84
C VAL A 90 11.98 -11.16 2.28
N VAL A 91 12.17 -11.64 1.06
CA VAL A 91 11.24 -12.54 0.37
C VAL A 91 11.67 -13.97 0.66
N VAL A 92 10.95 -14.61 1.57
CA VAL A 92 11.20 -15.99 1.99
C VAL A 92 10.56 -16.96 1.00
N PRO A 93 11.32 -17.92 0.46
CA PRO A 93 10.77 -19.03 -0.29
C PRO A 93 9.81 -19.83 0.61
N PHE A 94 8.51 -19.74 0.35
CA PHE A 94 7.54 -20.51 1.13
C PHE A 94 7.47 -21.92 0.54
N THR A 95 8.27 -22.83 1.09
CA THR A 95 8.31 -24.23 0.65
C THR A 95 7.48 -25.13 1.58
N PHE A 96 7.26 -26.37 1.16
CA PHE A 96 6.60 -27.36 2.02
C PHE A 96 7.39 -27.59 3.32
N GLU A 97 8.72 -27.64 3.24
CA GLU A 97 9.61 -27.76 4.40
C GLU A 97 9.45 -26.57 5.34
N PHE A 98 9.45 -25.34 4.81
CA PHE A 98 9.23 -24.13 5.62
C PHE A 98 7.86 -24.15 6.31
N SER A 99 6.81 -24.59 5.60
CA SER A 99 5.45 -24.70 6.16
C SER A 99 5.32 -25.71 7.31
N ARG A 100 6.26 -26.65 7.42
CA ARG A 100 6.27 -27.72 8.44
C ARG A 100 7.14 -27.41 9.64
N MET A 101 7.84 -26.28 9.65
CA MET A 101 8.65 -25.85 10.78
C MET A 101 7.78 -25.67 12.02
N VAL A 102 8.16 -26.30 13.13
CA VAL A 102 7.37 -26.17 14.37
C VAL A 102 7.52 -24.76 14.95
N PRO A 103 6.51 -24.25 15.69
CA PRO A 103 6.50 -22.86 16.15
C PRO A 103 7.75 -22.41 16.91
N ARG A 104 8.33 -23.26 17.78
CA ARG A 104 9.57 -22.92 18.51
C ARG A 104 10.77 -22.78 17.60
N GLU A 105 10.97 -23.73 16.68
CA GLU A 105 12.03 -23.66 15.67
C GLU A 105 11.87 -22.42 14.77
N TYR A 106 10.64 -22.03 14.45
CA TYR A 106 10.36 -20.81 13.70
C TYR A 106 10.85 -19.56 14.43
N VAL A 107 10.64 -19.48 15.75
CA VAL A 107 11.14 -18.34 16.52
C VAL A 107 12.67 -18.39 16.67
N GLU A 108 13.21 -19.54 17.07
CA GLU A 108 14.64 -19.69 17.39
C GLU A 108 15.53 -19.65 16.14
N ASN A 109 15.26 -20.55 15.18
CA ASN A 109 16.14 -20.78 14.04
C ASN A 109 15.86 -19.83 12.88
N PHE A 110 14.62 -19.37 12.75
CA PHE A 110 14.25 -18.45 11.67
C PHE A 110 14.24 -17.00 12.14
N LEU A 111 13.41 -16.60 13.11
CA LEU A 111 13.33 -15.18 13.50
C LEU A 111 14.60 -14.70 14.23
N ILE A 112 14.99 -15.34 15.33
CA ILE A 112 16.11 -14.89 16.18
C ILE A 112 17.44 -15.07 15.45
N GLN A 113 17.76 -16.29 15.00
CA GLN A 113 19.08 -16.56 14.40
C GLN A 113 19.31 -15.81 13.09
N LYS A 114 18.30 -15.62 12.23
CA LYS A 114 18.50 -14.96 10.93
C LYS A 114 18.41 -13.43 11.03
N PHE A 115 17.46 -12.90 11.80
CA PHE A 115 17.17 -11.46 11.81
C PHE A 115 17.68 -10.73 13.04
N ASN A 116 17.91 -11.44 14.15
CA ASN A 116 18.30 -10.87 15.45
C ASN A 116 17.48 -9.59 15.80
N PRO A 117 16.15 -9.69 15.86
CA PRO A 117 15.29 -8.52 15.92
C PRO A 117 15.43 -7.77 17.24
N LYS A 118 15.34 -6.44 17.18
CA LYS A 118 15.08 -5.62 18.37
C LYS A 118 13.60 -5.55 18.69
N PHE A 119 12.77 -5.47 17.65
CA PHE A 119 11.32 -5.45 17.76
C PHE A 119 10.68 -6.41 16.76
N ILE A 120 9.61 -7.08 17.19
CA ILE A 120 8.70 -7.81 16.33
C ILE A 120 7.32 -7.14 16.42
N VAL A 121 6.79 -6.70 15.27
CA VAL A 121 5.46 -6.08 15.17
C VAL A 121 4.51 -7.03 14.45
N VAL A 122 3.42 -7.40 15.10
CA VAL A 122 2.42 -8.35 14.58
C VAL A 122 1.00 -7.83 14.77
N GLY A 123 0.09 -8.24 13.90
CA GLY A 123 -1.35 -8.02 14.12
C GLY A 123 -1.92 -9.01 15.14
N TYR A 124 -3.07 -8.66 15.73
CA TYR A 124 -3.75 -9.47 16.76
C TYR A 124 -4.09 -10.92 16.35
N ASP A 125 -4.25 -11.19 15.06
CA ASP A 125 -4.59 -12.51 14.52
C ASP A 125 -3.39 -13.25 13.93
N HIS A 126 -2.17 -12.75 14.17
CA HIS A 126 -0.96 -13.33 13.64
C HIS A 126 -0.76 -14.77 14.16
N ARG A 127 -0.52 -15.68 13.21
CA ARG A 127 -0.23 -17.09 13.46
C ARG A 127 0.90 -17.57 12.59
N PHE A 128 1.74 -18.45 13.12
CA PHE A 128 2.92 -18.97 12.42
C PHE A 128 3.24 -20.41 12.83
N GLY A 129 4.23 -21.00 12.16
CA GLY A 129 4.64 -22.39 12.35
C GLY A 129 3.61 -23.41 11.88
N LEU A 130 4.00 -24.68 11.98
CA LEU A 130 3.19 -25.83 11.59
C LEU A 130 1.79 -25.74 12.20
N ASN A 131 0.76 -25.97 11.36
CA ASN A 131 -0.65 -25.93 11.74
C ASN A 131 -1.10 -24.63 12.42
N ARG A 132 -0.42 -23.50 12.17
CA ARG A 132 -0.71 -22.21 12.82
C ARG A 132 -0.62 -22.29 14.35
N GLY A 133 0.24 -23.17 14.88
CA GLY A 133 0.37 -23.44 16.31
C GLY A 133 1.12 -22.37 17.10
N GLY A 134 1.84 -21.46 16.43
CA GLY A 134 2.48 -20.31 17.03
C GLY A 134 1.61 -19.07 16.98
N ASP A 135 1.69 -18.24 18.02
CA ASP A 135 0.96 -16.99 18.16
C ASP A 135 1.70 -15.95 19.02
N PHE A 136 1.00 -14.86 19.35
CA PHE A 136 1.51 -13.79 20.18
C PHE A 136 2.01 -14.26 21.56
N THR A 137 1.34 -15.24 22.17
CA THR A 137 1.72 -15.80 23.48
C THR A 137 3.10 -16.42 23.40
N LEU A 138 3.33 -17.25 22.38
CA LEU A 138 4.63 -17.88 22.18
C LEU A 138 5.73 -16.84 21.93
N LEU A 139 5.48 -15.82 21.11
CA LEU A 139 6.47 -14.75 20.90
C LEU A 139 6.74 -13.95 22.19
N SER A 140 5.73 -13.76 23.03
CA SER A 140 5.86 -13.07 24.32
C SER A 140 6.75 -13.84 25.31
N GLU A 141 6.74 -15.19 25.26
CA GLU A 141 7.67 -16.01 26.04
C GLU A 141 9.14 -15.68 25.68
N TYR A 142 9.47 -15.62 24.39
CA TYR A 142 10.83 -15.26 23.94
C TYR A 142 11.16 -13.78 24.18
N ALA A 143 10.17 -12.89 24.11
CA ALA A 143 10.35 -11.49 24.47
C ALA A 143 10.70 -11.33 25.97
N ALA A 144 10.05 -12.09 26.85
CA ALA A 144 10.33 -12.10 28.29
C ALA A 144 11.75 -12.65 28.61
N LEU A 145 12.29 -13.53 27.76
CA LEU A 145 13.67 -13.99 27.83
C LEU A 145 14.70 -12.96 27.31
N GLY A 146 14.24 -11.80 26.83
CA GLY A 146 15.11 -10.70 26.41
C GLY A 146 15.62 -10.80 24.97
N HIS A 147 15.07 -11.70 24.14
CA HIS A 147 15.49 -11.84 22.75
C HIS A 147 15.06 -10.65 21.87
N PHE A 148 13.89 -10.07 22.13
CA PHE A 148 13.35 -8.92 21.42
C PHE A 148 12.22 -8.27 22.23
N LYS A 149 11.78 -7.08 21.84
CA LYS A 149 10.49 -6.51 22.27
C LYS A 149 9.41 -6.93 21.27
N ILE A 150 8.21 -7.21 21.76
CA ILE A 150 7.06 -7.50 20.90
C ILE A 150 6.01 -6.39 20.99
N VAL A 151 5.41 -6.06 19.85
CA VAL A 151 4.32 -5.09 19.72
C VAL A 151 3.17 -5.74 18.98
N GLU A 152 2.01 -5.83 19.63
CA GLU A 152 0.76 -6.21 18.99
C GLU A 152 0.05 -4.95 18.48
N ILE A 153 -0.45 -4.99 17.24
CA ILE A 153 -1.43 -4.03 16.74
C ILE A 153 -2.82 -4.56 17.09
N PRO A 154 -3.57 -3.90 17.99
CA PRO A 154 -4.86 -4.39 18.46
C PRO A 154 -5.88 -4.53 17.34
N LYS A 155 -6.83 -5.46 17.53
CA LYS A 155 -7.93 -5.70 16.59
C LYS A 155 -8.65 -4.43 16.20
N TYR A 156 -9.06 -3.58 17.14
CA TYR A 156 -9.82 -2.37 16.82
C TYR A 156 -9.03 -1.37 15.95
N GLU A 157 -7.70 -1.29 16.07
CA GLU A 157 -6.89 -0.45 15.18
C GLU A 157 -6.82 -0.99 13.74
N ILE A 158 -7.05 -2.30 13.58
CA ILE A 158 -7.13 -3.00 12.29
C ILE A 158 -8.59 -3.05 11.77
N ASP A 159 -9.57 -3.26 12.65
CA ASP A 159 -10.99 -3.56 12.39
C ASP A 159 -11.93 -2.35 12.48
N ASP A 160 -11.51 -1.20 13.05
CA ASP A 160 -12.21 0.10 12.87
C ASP A 160 -12.39 0.44 11.38
N ILE A 161 -11.69 -0.33 10.54
CA ILE A 161 -11.77 -0.35 9.11
C ILE A 161 -12.07 -1.80 8.74
N ALA A 162 -13.34 -2.18 8.63
CA ALA A 162 -13.76 -3.55 8.34
C ALA A 162 -13.27 -4.02 6.94
N ILE A 163 -11.97 -4.24 6.77
CA ILE A 163 -11.25 -4.48 5.52
C ILE A 163 -10.52 -5.80 5.65
N SER A 164 -10.67 -6.63 4.63
CA SER A 164 -9.86 -7.83 4.46
C SER A 164 -9.50 -7.95 2.99
N SER A 165 -8.43 -8.68 2.66
CA SER A 165 -8.12 -9.00 1.27
C SER A 165 -9.33 -9.64 0.56
N THR A 166 -10.18 -10.40 1.27
CA THR A 166 -11.41 -10.97 0.71
C THR A 166 -12.42 -9.89 0.28
N LYS A 167 -12.65 -8.86 1.09
CA LYS A 167 -13.55 -7.76 0.72
C LYS A 167 -13.02 -6.97 -0.47
N VAL A 168 -11.73 -6.69 -0.49
CA VAL A 168 -11.07 -6.01 -1.61
C VAL A 168 -11.20 -6.83 -2.90
N ARG A 169 -10.93 -8.15 -2.84
CA ARG A 169 -11.10 -9.04 -4.00
C ARG A 169 -12.54 -9.01 -4.52
N ASN A 170 -13.52 -9.08 -3.62
CA ASN A 170 -14.93 -9.02 -3.99
C ASN A 170 -15.28 -7.69 -4.67
N ALA A 171 -14.82 -6.55 -4.14
CA ALA A 171 -15.04 -5.26 -4.76
C ALA A 171 -14.47 -5.20 -6.20
N ILE A 172 -13.25 -5.69 -6.40
CA ILE A 172 -12.59 -5.75 -7.72
C ILE A 172 -13.37 -6.66 -8.71
N ILE A 173 -13.79 -7.84 -8.26
CA ILE A 173 -14.54 -8.81 -9.07
C ILE A 173 -15.91 -8.25 -9.52
N HIS A 174 -16.54 -7.41 -8.69
CA HIS A 174 -17.84 -6.82 -9.02
C HIS A 174 -17.73 -5.51 -9.81
N GLY A 175 -16.52 -4.95 -9.97
CA GLY A 175 -16.27 -3.68 -10.65
C GLY A 175 -16.35 -2.46 -9.72
N ASN A 176 -16.44 -2.65 -8.40
CA ASN A 176 -16.47 -1.58 -7.41
C ASN A 176 -15.05 -1.02 -7.14
N ILE A 177 -14.40 -0.47 -8.17
CA ILE A 177 -13.01 -0.02 -8.10
C ILE A 177 -12.80 1.10 -7.08
N GLU A 178 -13.71 2.06 -6.98
CA GLU A 178 -13.61 3.14 -5.99
C GLU A 178 -13.59 2.59 -4.56
N GLU A 179 -14.46 1.63 -4.27
CA GLU A 179 -14.52 0.96 -2.96
C GLU A 179 -13.22 0.18 -2.69
N ALA A 180 -12.74 -0.57 -3.68
CA ALA A 180 -11.48 -1.31 -3.57
C ALA A 180 -10.30 -0.35 -3.29
N ASN A 181 -10.19 0.74 -4.05
CA ASN A 181 -9.13 1.73 -3.90
C ASN A 181 -9.19 2.44 -2.54
N ALA A 182 -10.38 2.72 -2.02
CA ALA A 182 -10.55 3.27 -0.67
C ALA A 182 -10.08 2.30 0.42
N GLN A 183 -10.30 1.00 0.23
CA GLN A 183 -9.84 -0.04 1.16
C GLN A 183 -8.33 -0.30 1.04
N LEU A 184 -7.79 -0.24 -0.18
CA LEU A 184 -6.38 -0.39 -0.49
C LEU A 184 -5.55 0.83 -0.05
N VAL A 185 -6.18 2.01 0.00
CA VAL A 185 -5.56 3.34 0.14
C VAL A 185 -4.53 3.69 -0.95
N HIS A 186 -4.61 2.98 -2.07
CA HIS A 186 -3.91 3.27 -3.30
C HIS A 186 -4.74 2.69 -4.47
N PRO A 187 -4.53 3.15 -5.72
CA PRO A 187 -5.16 2.53 -6.87
C PRO A 187 -4.81 1.05 -6.98
N TYR A 188 -5.75 0.23 -7.45
CA TYR A 188 -5.45 -1.15 -7.83
C TYR A 188 -4.52 -1.16 -9.03
N VAL A 189 -3.47 -1.98 -8.97
CA VAL A 189 -2.38 -1.96 -9.96
C VAL A 189 -2.40 -3.22 -10.81
N LEU A 190 -2.13 -3.07 -12.10
CA LEU A 190 -1.74 -4.15 -13.01
C LEU A 190 -0.37 -3.85 -13.62
N CYS A 191 0.61 -4.72 -13.40
CA CYS A 191 1.89 -4.71 -14.09
C CYS A 191 1.92 -5.76 -15.20
N GLY A 192 2.51 -5.40 -16.34
CA GLY A 192 2.68 -6.36 -17.43
C GLY A 192 3.53 -5.84 -18.57
N ARG A 193 3.85 -6.75 -19.49
CA ARG A 193 4.62 -6.44 -20.70
C ARG A 193 3.69 -6.06 -21.83
N VAL A 194 3.99 -4.97 -22.52
CA VAL A 194 3.26 -4.59 -23.73
C VAL A 194 3.60 -5.56 -24.86
N ILE A 195 2.57 -6.21 -25.41
CA ILE A 195 2.67 -7.15 -26.52
C ILE A 195 1.94 -6.62 -27.76
N HIS A 196 2.17 -7.29 -28.89
CA HIS A 196 1.44 -7.00 -30.12
C HIS A 196 0.04 -7.60 -30.03
N GLY A 197 -0.98 -6.80 -30.38
CA GLY A 197 -2.36 -7.25 -30.54
C GLY A 197 -2.87 -7.04 -31.96
N ASP A 198 -4.19 -7.07 -32.13
CA ASP A 198 -4.85 -7.12 -33.45
C ASP A 198 -4.94 -5.73 -34.13
N LYS A 199 -4.50 -4.68 -33.43
CA LYS A 199 -4.47 -3.27 -33.88
C LYS A 199 -5.81 -2.76 -34.40
N LEU A 200 -6.93 -3.28 -33.88
CA LEU A 200 -8.27 -2.85 -34.28
C LEU A 200 -8.52 -1.38 -33.87
N GLY A 201 -8.18 -1.02 -32.63
CA GLY A 201 -8.32 0.34 -32.13
C GLY A 201 -7.58 1.38 -32.99
N SER A 202 -6.36 1.07 -33.46
CA SER A 202 -5.60 1.96 -34.33
C SER A 202 -6.33 2.32 -35.63
N LYS A 203 -7.16 1.41 -36.18
CA LYS A 203 -7.97 1.69 -37.38
C LYS A 203 -9.15 2.63 -37.10
N LEU A 204 -9.57 2.72 -35.84
CA LEU A 204 -10.70 3.53 -35.38
C LEU A 204 -10.26 4.88 -34.79
N GLY A 205 -8.95 5.15 -34.73
CA GLY A 205 -8.39 6.37 -34.13
C GLY A 205 -8.00 6.21 -32.65
N TYR A 206 -8.12 5.01 -32.07
CA TYR A 206 -7.82 4.71 -30.67
C TYR A 206 -6.67 3.68 -30.59
N PRO A 207 -5.40 4.07 -30.80
CA PRO A 207 -4.29 3.13 -30.70
C PRO A 207 -4.23 2.50 -29.31
N THR A 208 -4.22 1.16 -29.24
CA THR A 208 -4.17 0.42 -27.97
C THR A 208 -2.87 -0.36 -27.81
N ALA A 209 -2.35 -0.39 -26.59
CA ALA A 209 -1.30 -1.29 -26.14
C ALA A 209 -1.94 -2.51 -25.46
N ASN A 210 -1.56 -3.72 -25.87
CA ASN A 210 -2.06 -4.94 -25.26
C ASN A 210 -1.12 -5.32 -24.10
N LEU A 211 -1.67 -5.53 -22.91
CA LEU A 211 -0.91 -5.85 -21.71
C LEU A 211 -0.93 -7.37 -21.46
N GLN A 212 0.25 -7.98 -21.37
CA GLN A 212 0.41 -9.33 -20.88
C GLN A 212 0.81 -9.32 -19.41
N VAL A 213 -0.12 -9.74 -18.54
CA VAL A 213 0.17 -10.00 -17.12
C VAL A 213 0.75 -11.41 -17.00
N SER A 214 2.01 -11.51 -16.57
CA SER A 214 2.74 -12.79 -16.53
C SER A 214 2.39 -13.67 -15.33
N ASP A 215 1.92 -13.07 -14.25
CA ASP A 215 1.52 -13.78 -13.03
C ASP A 215 0.08 -14.30 -13.19
N LYS A 216 -0.06 -15.62 -13.24
CA LYS A 216 -1.35 -16.30 -13.46
C LYS A 216 -2.30 -16.18 -12.26
N ASP A 217 -1.75 -15.94 -11.08
CA ASP A 217 -2.52 -15.85 -9.85
C ASP A 217 -3.00 -14.41 -9.61
N LYS A 218 -2.52 -13.43 -10.40
CA LYS A 218 -2.97 -12.04 -10.30
C LYS A 218 -4.47 -11.93 -10.56
N LEU A 219 -5.19 -11.28 -9.63
CA LEU A 219 -6.60 -10.97 -9.81
C LEU A 219 -6.76 -9.93 -10.93
N ILE A 220 -7.37 -10.34 -12.04
CA ILE A 220 -7.82 -9.43 -13.09
C ILE A 220 -9.22 -8.91 -12.71
N PRO A 221 -9.47 -7.59 -12.77
CA PRO A 221 -10.79 -7.04 -12.55
C PRO A 221 -11.85 -7.60 -13.50
N ARG A 222 -13.12 -7.28 -13.18
CA ARG A 222 -14.26 -7.58 -14.05
C ARG A 222 -14.03 -7.14 -15.51
N GLU A 223 -14.72 -7.78 -16.44
CA GLU A 223 -14.79 -7.32 -17.83
C GLU A 223 -15.49 -5.94 -17.92
N GLY A 224 -14.90 -5.03 -18.69
CA GLY A 224 -15.41 -3.68 -18.90
C GLY A 224 -14.35 -2.65 -19.26
N VAL A 225 -14.75 -1.39 -19.20
CA VAL A 225 -13.93 -0.21 -19.50
C VAL A 225 -13.64 0.55 -18.21
N TYR A 226 -12.41 1.04 -18.08
CA TYR A 226 -11.88 1.67 -16.89
C TYR A 226 -11.16 2.97 -17.23
N ALA A 227 -11.25 3.96 -16.34
CA ALA A 227 -10.35 5.11 -16.33
C ALA A 227 -9.05 4.71 -15.63
N VAL A 228 -7.90 4.98 -16.25
CA VAL A 228 -6.61 4.53 -15.77
C VAL A 228 -5.54 5.60 -15.85
N ARG A 229 -4.47 5.37 -15.09
CA ARG A 229 -3.19 6.07 -15.23
C ARG A 229 -2.09 5.03 -15.42
N THR A 230 -1.22 5.25 -16.39
CA THR A 230 -0.16 4.32 -16.77
C THR A 230 1.19 4.97 -16.52
N ASP A 231 2.03 4.30 -15.75
CA ASP A 231 3.44 4.63 -15.59
C ASP A 231 4.28 3.92 -16.65
N ILE A 232 5.02 4.72 -17.42
CA ILE A 232 5.95 4.27 -18.45
C ILE A 232 7.29 4.95 -18.18
N ASP A 233 8.26 4.17 -17.71
CA ASP A 233 9.61 4.65 -17.39
C ASP A 233 9.63 5.86 -16.42
N GLY A 234 8.66 5.94 -15.50
CA GLY A 234 8.52 7.01 -14.51
C GLY A 234 7.64 8.18 -14.94
N ALA A 235 7.20 8.23 -16.20
CA ALA A 235 6.24 9.22 -16.69
C ALA A 235 4.81 8.68 -16.60
N LEU A 236 3.88 9.52 -16.13
CA LEU A 236 2.47 9.15 -15.95
C LEU A 236 1.63 9.65 -17.11
N PHE A 237 0.89 8.74 -17.73
CA PHE A 237 -0.05 9.01 -18.82
C PHE A 237 -1.46 8.60 -18.42
N GLU A 238 -2.44 9.42 -18.74
CA GLU A 238 -3.85 9.09 -18.50
C GLU A 238 -4.44 8.36 -19.70
N GLY A 239 -5.51 7.62 -19.48
CA GLY A 239 -6.12 6.83 -20.53
C GLY A 239 -7.36 6.08 -20.11
N MET A 240 -7.86 5.28 -21.04
CA MET A 240 -8.90 4.28 -20.78
C MET A 240 -8.37 2.88 -21.06
N MET A 241 -8.83 1.92 -20.27
CA MET A 241 -8.45 0.52 -20.39
C MET A 241 -9.68 -0.35 -20.56
N TYR A 242 -9.60 -1.29 -21.49
CA TYR A 242 -10.58 -2.34 -21.71
C TYR A 242 -10.05 -3.68 -21.18
N ILE A 243 -10.91 -4.40 -20.47
CA ILE A 243 -10.69 -5.78 -20.04
C ILE A 243 -11.84 -6.62 -20.62
N GLY A 244 -11.52 -7.67 -21.38
CA GLY A 244 -12.54 -8.52 -22.00
C GLY A 244 -11.99 -9.86 -22.47
N LYS A 245 -12.87 -10.78 -22.87
CA LYS A 245 -12.46 -12.10 -23.38
C LYS A 245 -12.32 -12.08 -24.90
N ARG A 246 -11.28 -12.75 -25.41
CA ARG A 246 -11.25 -13.14 -26.83
C ARG A 246 -12.06 -14.42 -27.03
N PRO A 247 -13.07 -14.45 -27.92
CA PRO A 247 -13.61 -15.70 -28.41
C PRO A 247 -12.56 -16.38 -29.29
N THR A 248 -11.75 -17.28 -28.72
CA THR A 248 -10.79 -18.09 -29.48
C THR A 248 -11.36 -19.47 -29.83
N VAL A 249 -10.95 -20.01 -30.98
CA VAL A 249 -11.32 -21.35 -31.46
C VAL A 249 -10.76 -22.46 -30.54
N SER A 250 -9.65 -22.20 -29.85
CA SER A 250 -9.15 -23.02 -28.74
C SER A 250 -9.82 -22.58 -27.43
N GLN A 251 -10.37 -23.53 -26.67
CA GLN A 251 -11.16 -23.36 -25.44
C GLN A 251 -10.42 -22.73 -24.22
N GLN A 252 -9.41 -21.89 -24.44
CA GLN A 252 -8.81 -21.08 -23.38
C GLN A 252 -9.27 -19.63 -23.54
N ASP A 253 -10.23 -19.23 -22.70
CA ASP A 253 -10.66 -17.84 -22.53
C ASP A 253 -9.48 -17.01 -22.00
N PHE A 254 -8.66 -16.44 -22.89
CA PHE A 254 -7.65 -15.47 -22.49
C PHE A 254 -8.31 -14.11 -22.28
N MET A 255 -8.06 -13.52 -21.10
CA MET A 255 -8.42 -12.14 -20.80
C MET A 255 -7.48 -11.21 -21.55
N ASN A 256 -8.06 -10.40 -22.44
CA ASN A 256 -7.41 -9.30 -23.10
C ASN A 256 -7.47 -8.06 -22.22
N ILE A 257 -6.33 -7.41 -22.04
CA ILE A 257 -6.21 -6.12 -21.36
C ILE A 257 -5.61 -5.15 -22.37
N GLU A 258 -6.37 -4.14 -22.77
CA GLU A 258 -5.98 -3.16 -23.78
C GLU A 258 -6.06 -1.76 -23.20
N VAL A 259 -4.98 -1.00 -23.26
CA VAL A 259 -4.95 0.39 -22.79
C VAL A 259 -4.77 1.35 -23.96
N ASN A 260 -5.66 2.34 -24.03
CA ASN A 260 -5.51 3.51 -24.89
C ASN A 260 -5.04 4.68 -24.02
N LEU A 261 -3.90 5.26 -24.39
CA LEU A 261 -3.28 6.38 -23.67
C LEU A 261 -3.63 7.69 -24.39
N PHE A 262 -4.10 8.68 -23.63
CA PHE A 262 -4.43 9.99 -24.15
C PHE A 262 -3.16 10.79 -24.43
N ASP A 263 -3.19 11.59 -25.49
CA ASP A 263 -2.08 12.45 -25.93
C ASP A 263 -0.71 11.73 -26.05
N PHE A 264 -0.73 10.44 -26.40
CA PHE A 264 0.44 9.58 -26.44
C PHE A 264 0.68 8.98 -27.83
N ASN A 265 1.89 9.21 -28.38
CA ASN A 265 2.24 8.81 -29.75
C ASN A 265 3.53 7.97 -29.84
N ASP A 266 4.09 7.53 -28.72
CA ASP A 266 5.33 6.76 -28.70
C ASP A 266 5.08 5.25 -28.81
N ASN A 267 6.11 4.52 -29.25
CA ASN A 267 6.09 3.06 -29.30
C ASN A 267 6.58 2.47 -27.97
N ILE A 268 5.71 1.69 -27.32
CA ILE A 268 5.99 1.04 -26.04
C ILE A 268 6.00 -0.48 -26.11
N TYR A 269 6.04 -1.08 -27.30
CA TYR A 269 6.13 -2.55 -27.43
C TYR A 269 7.32 -3.11 -26.66
N ASN A 270 7.11 -4.24 -26.00
CA ASN A 270 8.07 -4.94 -25.14
C ASN A 270 8.48 -4.21 -23.86
N LYS A 271 7.97 -2.99 -23.59
CA LYS A 271 8.17 -2.35 -22.30
C LYS A 271 7.28 -2.99 -21.23
N ASN A 272 7.79 -3.01 -20.00
CA ASN A 272 6.96 -3.30 -18.84
C ASN A 272 6.32 -1.98 -18.41
N ILE A 273 4.99 -1.97 -18.28
CA ILE A 273 4.23 -0.81 -17.83
C ILE A 273 3.44 -1.16 -16.58
N ARG A 274 3.13 -0.15 -15.79
CA ARG A 274 2.28 -0.27 -14.61
C ARG A 274 1.03 0.56 -14.82
N ILE A 275 -0.14 -0.07 -14.72
CA ILE A 275 -1.44 0.57 -14.87
C ILE A 275 -2.10 0.68 -13.50
N GLU A 276 -2.38 1.90 -13.06
CA GLU A 276 -3.23 2.24 -11.92
C GLU A 276 -4.67 2.36 -12.39
N ILE A 277 -5.56 1.52 -11.86
CA ILE A 277 -6.98 1.53 -12.17
C ILE A 277 -7.70 2.46 -11.20
N LEU A 278 -8.28 3.53 -11.75
CA LEU A 278 -8.80 4.65 -10.96
C LEU A 278 -10.32 4.58 -10.82
N ASN A 279 -11.03 4.27 -11.91
CA ASN A 279 -12.49 4.15 -11.91
C ASN A 279 -12.99 3.10 -12.89
N PHE A 280 -14.15 2.51 -12.60
CA PHE A 280 -14.90 1.68 -13.55
C PHE A 280 -15.90 2.55 -14.30
N ILE A 281 -15.90 2.48 -15.63
CA ILE A 281 -16.74 3.30 -16.50
C ILE A 281 -18.00 2.53 -16.87
N ARG A 282 -17.86 1.32 -17.42
CA ARG A 282 -18.97 0.46 -17.83
C ARG A 282 -18.56 -0.99 -18.01
N GLY A 283 -19.54 -1.88 -18.01
CA GLY A 283 -19.32 -3.29 -18.36
C GLY A 283 -19.05 -3.50 -19.85
N ASP A 284 -18.65 -4.73 -20.20
CA ASP A 284 -18.45 -5.14 -21.58
C ASP A 284 -19.76 -5.11 -22.39
N ILE A 285 -19.67 -4.67 -23.64
CA ILE A 285 -20.81 -4.49 -24.56
C ILE A 285 -20.40 -5.05 -25.92
N LYS A 286 -21.27 -5.86 -26.53
CA LYS A 286 -21.10 -6.31 -27.92
C LYS A 286 -21.67 -5.27 -28.88
N PHE A 287 -20.96 -5.02 -29.97
CA PHE A 287 -21.37 -4.08 -31.02
C PHE A 287 -21.66 -4.83 -32.31
N ASP A 288 -22.71 -4.40 -33.01
CA ASP A 288 -23.12 -4.98 -34.30
C ASP A 288 -22.35 -4.38 -35.48
N SER A 289 -21.69 -3.23 -35.29
CA SER A 289 -20.86 -2.58 -36.31
C SER A 289 -19.62 -1.88 -35.73
N LEU A 290 -18.62 -1.62 -36.58
CA LEU A 290 -17.44 -0.84 -36.22
C LEU A 290 -17.77 0.64 -35.94
N GLU A 291 -18.82 1.17 -36.55
CA GLU A 291 -19.25 2.55 -36.34
C GLU A 291 -19.86 2.71 -34.94
N ASP A 292 -20.68 1.75 -34.51
CA ASP A 292 -21.25 1.75 -33.15
C ASP A 292 -20.15 1.66 -32.08
N LEU A 293 -19.14 0.82 -32.32
CA LEU A 293 -17.96 0.72 -31.46
C LEU A 293 -17.22 2.07 -31.38
N LYS A 294 -17.00 2.74 -32.52
CA LYS A 294 -16.30 4.04 -32.56
C LYS A 294 -17.07 5.12 -31.81
N ILE A 295 -18.40 5.19 -31.97
CA ILE A 295 -19.27 6.11 -31.24
C ILE A 295 -19.18 5.85 -29.73
N GLN A 296 -19.16 4.59 -29.32
CA GLN A 296 -19.06 4.25 -27.90
C GLN A 296 -17.68 4.56 -27.32
N LEU A 297 -16.58 4.33 -28.06
CA LEU A 297 -15.23 4.68 -27.63
C LEU A 297 -15.09 6.19 -27.35
N ALA A 298 -15.71 7.06 -28.15
CA ALA A 298 -15.71 8.49 -27.89
C ALA A 298 -16.43 8.86 -26.58
N LYS A 299 -17.55 8.19 -26.29
CA LYS A 299 -18.26 8.38 -25.01
C LYS A 299 -17.44 7.85 -23.82
N ASP A 300 -16.75 6.73 -24.02
CA ASP A 300 -15.90 6.13 -22.99
C ASP A 300 -14.70 7.03 -22.67
N GLU A 301 -14.08 7.65 -23.68
CA GLU A 301 -13.03 8.66 -23.53
C GLU A 301 -13.54 9.88 -22.75
N GLU A 302 -14.68 10.46 -23.14
CA GLU A 302 -15.28 11.60 -22.43
C GLU A 302 -15.54 11.28 -20.94
N GLU A 303 -16.07 10.09 -20.64
CA GLU A 303 -16.35 9.66 -19.26
C GLU A 303 -15.07 9.35 -18.48
N ALA A 304 -14.05 8.80 -19.14
CA ALA A 304 -12.74 8.58 -18.55
C ALA A 304 -12.10 9.92 -18.16
N VAL A 305 -12.08 10.91 -19.05
CA VAL A 305 -11.56 12.25 -18.79
C VAL A 305 -12.29 12.90 -17.62
N LYS A 306 -13.63 12.91 -17.63
CA LYS A 306 -14.44 13.42 -16.51
C LYS A 306 -14.12 12.73 -15.18
N SER A 307 -14.00 11.40 -15.20
CA SER A 307 -13.64 10.62 -14.01
C SER A 307 -12.26 11.00 -13.46
N LEU A 308 -11.27 11.16 -14.35
CA LEU A 308 -9.90 11.53 -14.01
C LEU A 308 -9.83 12.95 -13.44
N GLU A 309 -10.54 13.91 -14.03
CA GLU A 309 -10.63 15.28 -13.54
C GLU A 309 -11.26 15.35 -12.15
N LYS A 310 -12.37 14.63 -11.92
CA LYS A 310 -13.01 14.54 -10.60
C LYS A 310 -12.08 13.96 -9.53
N ILE A 311 -11.22 13.01 -9.91
CA ILE A 311 -10.24 12.43 -9.00
C ILE A 311 -9.14 13.46 -8.70
N LYS A 312 -8.65 14.23 -9.68
CA LYS A 312 -7.68 15.30 -9.46
C LYS A 312 -8.22 16.39 -8.53
N THR A 313 -9.41 16.91 -8.80
CA THR A 313 -10.02 17.97 -7.98
C THR A 313 -10.28 17.49 -6.55
N LYS A 314 -10.64 16.22 -6.33
CA LYS A 314 -10.75 15.67 -4.97
C LYS A 314 -9.44 15.80 -4.16
N TYR A 315 -8.27 15.69 -4.81
CA TYR A 315 -6.98 15.86 -4.13
C TYR A 315 -6.57 17.33 -4.01
N GLU A 316 -6.91 18.19 -4.98
CA GLU A 316 -6.57 19.62 -4.97
C GLU A 316 -7.50 20.46 -4.07
N ASP A 317 -8.79 20.11 -3.98
CA ASP A 317 -9.80 20.77 -3.13
C ASP A 317 -9.86 20.19 -1.70
N THR A 318 -8.91 19.33 -1.31
CA THR A 318 -8.80 18.95 0.10
C THR A 318 -8.26 20.16 0.85
N PRO A 319 -9.03 20.81 1.75
CA PRO A 319 -8.56 21.99 2.45
C PRO A 319 -7.28 21.66 3.22
N ILE A 320 -6.31 22.56 3.20
CA ILE A 320 -5.13 22.42 4.04
C ILE A 320 -5.61 22.53 5.50
N VAL A 321 -5.65 21.40 6.20
CA VAL A 321 -6.05 21.37 7.61
C VAL A 321 -4.81 21.63 8.44
N THR A 322 -4.83 22.67 9.28
CA THR A 322 -3.76 22.86 10.26
C THR A 322 -4.09 22.11 11.55
N ILE A 323 -3.24 21.17 11.94
CA ILE A 323 -3.30 20.53 13.27
C ILE A 323 -2.44 21.35 14.22
N ALA A 324 -3.10 22.07 15.13
CA ALA A 324 -2.43 22.87 16.15
C ALA A 324 -2.37 22.12 17.49
N VAL A 325 -1.17 22.00 18.06
CA VAL A 325 -0.90 21.37 19.35
C VAL A 325 -0.40 22.44 20.32
N LEU A 326 -1.19 22.79 21.32
CA LEU A 326 -0.74 23.65 22.42
C LEU A 326 0.06 22.84 23.44
N ASN A 327 1.28 23.29 23.73
CA ASN A 327 2.21 22.65 24.65
C ASN A 327 2.55 23.56 25.84
N TYR A 328 2.70 22.97 27.02
CA TYR A 328 3.31 23.62 28.19
C TYR A 328 3.99 22.55 29.05
N ASN A 329 5.32 22.54 29.07
CA ASN A 329 6.13 21.56 29.80
C ASN A 329 5.73 20.10 29.51
N GLY A 330 5.38 19.82 28.26
CA GLY A 330 4.76 18.56 27.83
C GLY A 330 5.68 17.63 27.05
N LYS A 331 7.01 17.75 27.17
CA LYS A 331 7.97 16.99 26.35
C LYS A 331 7.66 15.49 26.28
N ASP A 332 7.36 14.85 27.40
CA ASP A 332 7.09 13.40 27.45
C ASP A 332 5.79 13.03 26.70
N LEU A 333 4.80 13.93 26.71
CA LEU A 333 3.57 13.77 25.93
C LEU A 333 3.86 13.99 24.44
N LEU A 334 4.65 14.99 24.08
CA LEU A 334 5.05 15.22 22.68
C LEU A 334 5.86 14.04 22.13
N GLU A 335 6.76 13.46 22.93
CA GLU A 335 7.49 12.23 22.61
C GLU A 335 6.55 11.06 22.32
N SER A 336 5.49 10.94 23.11
CA SER A 336 4.52 9.85 23.00
C SER A 336 3.56 10.01 21.81
N TYR A 337 3.16 11.24 21.47
CA TYR A 337 2.00 11.48 20.59
C TYR A 337 2.31 12.14 19.25
N LEU A 338 3.35 12.98 19.14
CA LEU A 338 3.69 13.64 17.86
C LEU A 338 4.00 12.64 16.72
N PRO A 339 4.75 11.54 16.96
CA PRO A 339 4.99 10.53 15.91
C PRO A 339 3.70 9.95 15.32
N MET A 340 2.63 9.83 16.12
CA MET A 340 1.33 9.31 15.66
C MET A 340 0.55 10.37 14.86
N LEU A 341 0.67 11.64 15.23
CA LEU A 341 0.02 12.75 14.53
C LEU A 341 0.56 12.93 13.11
N SER A 342 1.89 13.08 12.94
CA SER A 342 2.56 13.18 11.63
C SER A 342 2.23 12.00 10.72
N TYR A 343 2.12 10.82 11.33
CA TYR A 343 1.85 9.60 10.63
C TYR A 343 0.37 9.48 10.16
N SER A 344 -0.59 9.80 11.03
CA SER A 344 -2.02 9.70 10.71
C SER A 344 -2.52 10.74 9.70
N SER A 345 -1.83 11.87 9.59
CA SER A 345 -2.18 12.97 8.67
C SER A 345 -1.53 12.86 7.29
N SER A 346 -0.56 11.96 7.09
CA SER A 346 0.20 11.77 5.84
C SER A 346 -0.64 11.54 4.57
N LYS A 347 -1.94 11.30 4.74
CA LYS A 347 -2.95 11.09 3.68
C LYS A 347 -3.73 12.34 3.31
N TYR A 348 -3.51 13.45 4.01
CA TYR A 348 -4.20 14.72 3.84
C TYR A 348 -3.19 15.83 3.63
N ALA A 349 -3.58 16.90 2.93
CA ALA A 349 -2.81 18.13 2.94
C ALA A 349 -2.93 18.77 4.34
N VAL A 350 -1.97 18.48 5.23
CA VAL A 350 -1.99 18.93 6.63
C VAL A 350 -0.71 19.66 6.96
N ASP A 351 -0.88 20.85 7.54
CA ASP A 351 0.21 21.61 8.16
C ASP A 351 0.20 21.38 9.67
N PHE A 352 1.39 21.22 10.25
CA PHE A 352 1.54 21.03 11.69
C PHE A 352 2.02 22.29 12.38
N LEU A 353 1.36 22.64 13.49
CA LEU A 353 1.71 23.80 14.31
C LEU A 353 1.83 23.39 15.77
N LEU A 354 3.02 23.55 16.35
CA LEU A 354 3.21 23.51 17.79
C LEU A 354 3.12 24.94 18.34
N ILE A 355 2.18 25.17 19.24
CA ILE A 355 2.07 26.43 19.99
C ILE A 355 2.71 26.17 21.36
N ASP A 356 3.93 26.65 21.57
CA ASP A 356 4.58 26.54 22.87
C ASP A 356 4.13 27.68 23.78
N ASN A 357 3.48 27.32 24.89
CA ASN A 357 2.87 28.25 25.83
C ASN A 357 3.87 28.67 26.92
N ASN A 358 5.10 29.02 26.51
CA ASN A 358 6.24 29.35 27.36
C ASN A 358 6.69 28.17 28.24
N SER A 359 7.02 27.05 27.61
CA SER A 359 7.62 25.90 28.31
C SER A 359 9.03 26.23 28.79
N GLU A 360 9.37 25.72 29.96
CA GLU A 360 10.70 25.78 30.57
C GLU A 360 11.46 24.45 30.40
N ASP A 361 10.80 23.41 29.88
CA ASP A 361 11.40 22.13 29.55
C ASP A 361 12.02 22.11 28.14
N ASN A 362 12.55 20.94 27.75
CA ASN A 362 13.19 20.77 26.44
C ASN A 362 12.20 20.46 25.30
N SER A 363 10.91 20.79 25.43
CA SER A 363 9.88 20.51 24.41
C SER A 363 10.25 21.08 23.04
N ILE A 364 10.61 22.36 22.97
CA ILE A 364 10.94 23.05 21.70
C ILE A 364 12.17 22.41 21.05
N GLN A 365 13.20 22.09 21.84
CA GLN A 365 14.41 21.45 21.33
C GLN A 365 14.11 20.04 20.79
N TYR A 366 13.25 19.29 21.47
CA TYR A 366 12.80 17.98 21.01
C TYR A 366 12.08 18.08 19.66
N VAL A 367 11.05 18.93 19.56
CA VAL A 367 10.26 19.08 18.33
C VAL A 367 11.12 19.61 17.18
N SER A 368 11.93 20.65 17.41
CA SER A 368 12.80 21.21 16.36
C SER A 368 13.80 20.19 15.81
N LYS A 369 14.27 19.26 16.64
CA LYS A 369 15.26 18.25 16.27
C LYS A 369 14.63 17.03 15.59
N TRP A 370 13.48 16.57 16.06
CA TRP A 370 12.92 15.27 15.69
C TRP A 370 11.64 15.35 14.86
N HIS A 371 10.96 16.51 14.85
CA HIS A 371 9.72 16.76 14.11
C HIS A 371 9.82 18.12 13.37
N PRO A 372 10.80 18.29 12.45
CA PRO A 372 11.05 19.55 11.76
C PRO A 372 9.89 19.98 10.84
N GLU A 373 8.92 19.10 10.57
CA GLU A 373 7.68 19.41 9.87
C GLU A 373 6.72 20.29 10.68
N PHE A 374 6.89 20.39 12.00
CA PHE A 374 6.09 21.29 12.84
C PHE A 374 6.63 22.71 12.76
N LYS A 375 5.77 23.65 12.37
CA LYS A 375 6.00 25.07 12.62
C LYS A 375 5.85 25.31 14.12
N ILE A 376 6.75 26.10 14.72
CA ILE A 376 6.71 26.39 16.15
C ILE A 376 6.39 27.87 16.36
N ILE A 377 5.42 28.15 17.22
CA ILE A 377 5.13 29.48 17.73
C ILE A 377 5.35 29.48 19.24
N GLU A 378 6.30 30.28 19.70
CA GLU A 378 6.58 30.46 21.12
C GLU A 378 5.82 31.68 21.65
N LEU A 379 4.98 31.48 22.67
CA LEU A 379 4.26 32.53 23.35
C LEU A 379 5.11 33.10 24.49
N SER A 380 5.02 34.40 24.73
CA SER A 380 5.87 35.09 25.72
C SER A 380 5.63 34.74 27.19
N LYS A 381 4.54 34.01 27.49
CA LYS A 381 4.19 33.50 28.82
C LYS A 381 3.10 32.43 28.68
N ASN A 382 2.82 31.72 29.76
CA ASN A 382 1.69 30.79 29.79
C ASN A 382 0.35 31.55 29.86
N TYR A 383 -0.43 31.50 28.78
CA TYR A 383 -1.76 32.12 28.68
C TYR A 383 -2.91 31.16 29.04
N GLY A 384 -2.60 29.96 29.53
CA GLY A 384 -3.59 28.89 29.71
C GLY A 384 -4.08 28.34 28.37
N PHE A 385 -5.06 27.44 28.44
CA PHE A 385 -5.47 26.64 27.28
C PHE A 385 -6.17 27.46 26.19
N ALA A 386 -7.27 28.14 26.51
CA ALA A 386 -8.10 28.83 25.52
C ALA A 386 -7.39 30.05 24.89
N GLU A 387 -6.77 30.91 25.72
CA GLU A 387 -6.07 32.09 25.22
C GLU A 387 -4.77 31.72 24.49
N GLY A 388 -4.08 30.66 24.91
CA GLY A 388 -2.92 30.11 24.22
C GLY A 388 -3.22 29.72 22.77
N TYR A 389 -4.30 28.95 22.55
CA TYR A 389 -4.75 28.62 21.19
C TYR A 389 -5.13 29.86 20.38
N ASN A 390 -5.95 30.76 20.96
CA ASN A 390 -6.38 31.97 20.25
C ASN A 390 -5.20 32.82 19.77
N LYS A 391 -4.12 32.91 20.57
CA LYS A 391 -2.91 33.65 20.20
C LYS A 391 -2.05 32.90 19.19
N GLY A 392 -1.82 31.60 19.39
CA GLY A 392 -1.00 30.80 18.49
C GLY A 392 -1.62 30.62 17.10
N LEU A 393 -2.94 30.70 16.99
CA LEU A 393 -3.65 30.54 15.71
C LEU A 393 -3.82 31.84 14.92
N MET A 394 -3.47 33.02 15.46
CA MET A 394 -3.76 34.32 14.80
C MET A 394 -3.17 34.47 13.38
N ASN A 395 -2.08 33.76 13.07
CA ASN A 395 -1.39 33.83 11.79
C ASN A 395 -1.64 32.60 10.88
N VAL A 396 -2.47 31.66 11.31
CA VAL A 396 -2.87 30.52 10.48
C VAL A 396 -3.89 31.02 9.47
N LYS A 397 -3.55 30.99 8.18
CA LYS A 397 -4.46 31.39 7.10
C LYS A 397 -5.62 30.40 7.02
N SER A 398 -6.84 30.94 7.03
CA SER A 398 -8.09 30.20 6.80
C SER A 398 -8.33 29.91 5.33
#